data_AF-A0A7S2F3R8-F1
#
_entry.id   AF-A0A7S2F3R8-F1
#
_cell.length_a   1.000
_cell.length_b   1.000
_cell.length_c   1.000
_cell.angle_alpha   90.00
_cell.angle_beta   90.00
_cell.angle_gamma   90.00
#
_symmetry.space_group_name_H-M   'P 1'
#
loop_
_entity.id
_entity.type
_entity.pdbx_description
1 polymer ?
#
loop_
_entity_poly.entity_id
_entity_poly.type
_entity_poly.pdbx_seq_one_letter_code
_entity_poly.pdbx_strand_id
1 'polypeptide(L)'
;RCSSITVDGRKFSFQKLCATTGVTQNENPQEVQKLRKVFIDDLSAALLRSLGRGVEAEAKPLLVRAVTSAMSQSGLASVERACYSSQVVVCGGDQTVRYKLQAQEGNIWDVTLSVQKVGFEDCIICSQFFEDPVTVPCSPKSFVSKACTIRFTDLKKEGAVQADVIKLRKEMCLVNVYGSLLTGHALRQQHRPPVRPRPPLTSEEREFACPRAEDSTDTGGEFEDKEGDDSQESPFK
;
A
#
# COMPACT_ATOMS: atom_id res chain seq x y z
N ARG A 1 -6.82 10.46 13.58
CA ARG A 1 -5.91 9.39 13.11
C ARG A 1 -5.42 8.59 14.31
N CYS A 2 -5.66 7.29 14.34
CA CYS A 2 -5.17 6.42 15.41
C CYS A 2 -3.95 5.64 14.91
N SER A 3 -2.83 5.72 15.63
CA SER A 3 -1.66 4.87 15.37
C SER A 3 -1.38 3.99 16.59
N SER A 4 -1.09 2.72 16.34
CA SER A 4 -0.65 1.78 17.38
C SER A 4 0.59 1.04 16.91
N ILE A 5 1.58 0.95 17.78
CA ILE A 5 2.82 0.21 17.50
C ILE A 5 2.88 -0.95 18.48
N THR A 6 3.23 -2.14 17.99
CA THR A 6 3.43 -3.33 18.83
C THR A 6 4.86 -3.82 18.61
N VAL A 7 5.61 -4.02 19.69
CA VAL A 7 6.96 -4.59 19.64
C VAL A 7 7.00 -5.78 20.60
N ASP A 8 7.21 -6.99 20.08
CA ASP A 8 7.22 -8.24 20.84
C ASP A 8 6.01 -8.37 21.79
N GLY A 9 4.82 -8.04 21.27
CA GLY A 9 3.56 -8.10 22.03
C GLY A 9 3.28 -6.88 22.92
N ARG A 10 4.26 -6.03 23.21
CA ARG A 10 4.07 -4.78 23.96
C ARG A 10 3.45 -3.71 23.05
N LYS A 11 2.29 -3.17 23.45
CA LYS A 11 1.54 -2.15 22.70
C LYS A 11 1.92 -0.74 23.15
N PHE A 12 2.18 0.14 22.18
CA PHE A 12 2.52 1.54 22.34
C PHE A 12 1.45 2.40 21.65
N SER A 13 0.91 3.36 22.38
CA SER A 13 -0.02 4.37 21.86
C SER A 13 0.21 5.68 22.60
N PHE A 14 0.61 6.72 21.87
CA PHE A 14 0.82 8.06 22.45
C PHE A 14 -0.50 8.63 22.99
N GLN A 15 -1.62 8.38 22.29
CA GLN A 15 -2.94 8.80 22.75
C GLN A 15 -3.31 8.15 24.10
N LYS A 16 -3.01 6.85 24.28
CA LYS A 16 -3.22 6.17 25.56
C LYS A 16 -2.33 6.75 26.66
N LEU A 17 -1.08 7.11 26.35
CA LEU A 17 -0.17 7.75 27.31
C LEU A 17 -0.70 9.11 27.76
N CYS A 18 -1.15 9.96 26.83
CA CYS A 18 -1.79 11.24 27.14
C CYS A 18 -3.05 11.06 27.99
N ALA A 19 -3.92 10.11 27.63
CA ALA A 19 -5.15 9.83 28.38
C ALA A 19 -4.86 9.35 29.82
N THR A 20 -3.82 8.53 30.01
CA THR A 20 -3.44 8.02 31.34
C THR A 20 -2.85 9.12 32.23
N THR A 21 -2.21 10.12 31.63
CA THR A 21 -1.57 11.24 32.34
C THR A 21 -2.50 12.44 32.50
N GLY A 22 -3.71 12.41 31.91
CA GLY A 22 -4.66 13.51 31.95
C GLY A 22 -4.28 14.71 31.09
N VAL A 23 -3.26 14.59 30.22
CA VAL A 23 -2.77 15.70 29.40
C VAL A 23 -3.53 15.75 28.08
N THR A 24 -4.28 16.82 27.87
CA THR A 24 -4.90 17.09 26.56
C THR A 24 -3.90 17.80 25.64
N GLN A 25 -4.00 17.56 24.33
CA GLN A 25 -3.04 18.13 23.37
C GLN A 25 -3.10 19.66 23.26
N ASN A 26 -4.21 20.28 23.68
CA ASN A 26 -4.46 21.70 23.49
C ASN A 26 -4.07 22.55 24.71
N GLU A 27 -3.99 21.96 25.91
CA GLU A 27 -3.83 22.72 27.15
C GLU A 27 -2.37 22.97 27.52
N ASN A 28 -1.47 22.00 27.29
CA ASN A 28 -0.08 22.11 27.74
C ASN A 28 0.93 21.58 26.71
N PRO A 29 1.38 22.40 25.74
CA PRO A 29 2.28 21.95 24.68
C PRO A 29 3.65 21.48 25.21
N GLN A 30 4.14 22.06 26.30
CA GLN A 30 5.42 21.65 26.90
C GLN A 30 5.33 20.25 27.52
N GLU A 31 4.25 19.96 28.22
CA GLU A 31 4.02 18.64 28.80
C GLU A 31 3.78 17.58 27.73
N VAL A 32 3.04 17.91 26.67
CA VAL A 32 2.90 17.06 25.48
C VAL A 32 4.27 16.73 24.86
N GLN A 33 5.18 17.70 24.77
CA GLN A 33 6.55 17.45 24.30
C GLN A 33 7.35 16.54 25.23
N LYS A 34 7.24 16.73 26.55
CA LYS A 34 7.89 15.85 27.54
C LYS A 34 7.37 14.42 27.42
N LEU A 35 6.04 14.23 27.34
CA LEU A 35 5.42 12.92 27.14
C LEU A 35 5.83 12.30 25.81
N ARG A 36 5.96 13.11 24.74
CA ARG A 36 6.41 12.63 23.44
C ARG A 36 7.84 12.10 23.52
N LYS A 37 8.73 12.79 24.25
CA LYS A 37 10.10 12.31 24.50
C LYS A 37 10.08 10.98 25.25
N VAL A 38 9.36 10.89 26.37
CA VAL A 38 9.21 9.65 27.15
C VAL A 38 8.69 8.50 26.29
N PHE A 39 7.68 8.76 25.45
CA PHE A 39 7.13 7.78 24.53
C PHE A 39 8.16 7.29 23.50
N ILE A 40 8.91 8.21 22.88
CA ILE A 40 9.93 7.89 21.89
C ILE A 40 11.05 7.08 22.53
N ASP A 41 11.53 7.48 23.71
CA ASP A 41 12.61 6.81 24.43
C ASP A 41 12.20 5.36 24.79
N ASP A 42 11.00 5.18 25.33
CA ASP A 42 10.48 3.84 25.70
C ASP A 42 10.23 2.94 24.48
N LEU A 43 9.69 3.49 23.40
CA LEU A 43 9.51 2.76 22.15
C LEU A 43 10.86 2.36 21.54
N SER A 44 11.83 3.27 21.54
CA SER A 44 13.18 3.03 21.00
C SER A 44 13.89 1.96 21.82
N ALA A 45 13.81 2.01 23.14
CA ALA A 45 14.36 0.99 24.02
C ALA A 45 13.69 -0.38 23.81
N ALA A 46 12.39 -0.44 23.54
CA ALA A 46 11.71 -1.69 23.21
C ALA A 46 12.14 -2.26 21.84
N LEU A 47 12.26 -1.39 20.84
CA LEU A 47 12.71 -1.78 19.50
C LEU A 47 14.16 -2.28 19.52
N LEU A 48 15.07 -1.56 20.16
CA LEU A 48 16.47 -1.96 20.30
C LEU A 48 16.61 -3.29 21.05
N ARG A 49 15.84 -3.49 22.13
CA ARG A 49 15.81 -4.78 22.85
C ARG A 49 15.28 -5.92 21.99
N SER A 50 14.25 -5.68 21.17
CA SER A 50 13.67 -6.69 20.27
C SER A 50 14.67 -7.09 19.18
N LEU A 51 15.35 -6.12 18.58
CA LEU A 51 16.35 -6.33 17.52
C LEU A 51 17.71 -6.82 18.05
N GLY A 52 17.99 -6.61 19.34
CA GLY A 52 19.22 -7.03 20.01
C GLY A 52 19.11 -8.35 20.78
N ARG A 53 18.05 -9.15 20.58
CA ARG A 53 17.93 -10.48 21.20
C ARG A 53 19.02 -11.43 20.65
N GLY A 54 20.19 -11.47 21.29
CA GLY A 54 21.32 -12.33 20.90
C GLY A 54 22.49 -12.30 21.89
N VAL A 55 23.40 -13.27 21.75
CA VAL A 55 24.57 -13.49 22.64
C VAL A 55 25.60 -12.35 22.58
N GLU A 56 25.56 -11.55 21.52
CA GLU A 56 26.37 -10.33 21.34
C GLU A 56 25.42 -9.13 21.38
N ALA A 57 25.18 -8.61 22.58
CA ALA A 57 24.03 -7.75 22.93
C ALA A 57 24.13 -6.30 22.45
N GLU A 58 24.51 -6.07 21.19
CA GLU A 58 24.41 -4.76 20.55
C GLU A 58 23.47 -4.83 19.33
N ALA A 59 22.44 -3.99 19.34
CA ALA A 59 21.50 -3.91 18.22
C ALA A 59 22.25 -3.44 16.97
N LYS A 60 22.33 -4.30 15.95
CA LYS A 60 23.05 -3.99 14.72
C LYS A 60 22.44 -2.75 14.03
N PRO A 61 23.23 -1.67 13.81
CA PRO A 61 22.70 -0.43 13.25
C PRO A 61 21.99 -0.61 11.91
N LEU A 62 22.45 -1.55 11.08
CA LEU A 62 21.85 -1.86 9.78
C LEU A 62 20.46 -2.49 9.90
N LEU A 63 20.26 -3.42 10.84
CA LEU A 63 18.96 -4.02 11.10
C LEU A 63 17.98 -2.99 11.64
N VAL A 64 18.42 -2.17 12.60
CA VAL A 64 17.62 -1.06 13.15
C VAL A 64 17.19 -0.12 12.03
N ARG A 65 18.12 0.27 11.15
CA ARG A 65 17.82 1.14 10.00
C ARG A 65 16.84 0.48 9.03
N ALA A 66 17.02 -0.79 8.69
CA ALA A 66 16.16 -1.50 7.76
C ALA A 66 14.72 -1.60 8.30
N VAL A 67 14.56 -2.04 9.55
CA VAL A 67 13.27 -2.18 10.22
C VAL A 67 12.56 -0.83 10.38
N THR A 68 13.27 0.21 10.87
CA THR A 68 12.68 1.54 11.06
C THR A 68 12.31 2.20 9.73
N SER A 69 13.11 1.99 8.67
CA SER A 69 12.80 2.45 7.32
C SER A 69 11.53 1.80 6.78
N ALA A 70 11.38 0.49 6.98
CA ALA A 70 10.15 -0.21 6.61
C ALA A 70 8.94 0.30 7.42
N MET A 71 9.10 0.55 8.72
CA MET A 71 8.07 1.10 9.62
C MET A 71 7.76 2.59 9.42
N SER A 72 8.45 3.27 8.50
CA SER A 72 8.23 4.69 8.24
C SER A 72 7.06 4.93 7.29
N GLN A 73 6.73 6.21 7.06
CA GLN A 73 5.76 6.60 6.04
C GLN A 73 6.22 6.24 4.61
N SER A 74 7.52 6.31 4.33
CA SER A 74 8.05 5.95 3.01
C SER A 74 8.05 4.43 2.79
N GLY A 75 8.27 3.65 3.85
CA GLY A 75 8.09 2.20 3.83
C GLY A 75 6.64 1.82 3.55
N LEU A 76 5.69 2.49 4.21
CA LEU A 76 4.27 2.33 3.93
C LEU A 76 3.90 2.69 2.49
N ALA A 77 4.39 3.83 1.97
CA ALA A 77 4.15 4.22 0.58
C ALA A 77 4.74 3.20 -0.41
N SER A 78 5.89 2.60 -0.09
CA SER A 78 6.50 1.55 -0.90
C SER A 78 5.64 0.29 -0.94
N VAL A 79 5.06 -0.10 0.20
CA VAL A 79 4.06 -1.18 0.26
C VAL A 79 2.84 -0.85 -0.61
N GLU A 80 2.34 0.40 -0.56
CA GLU A 80 1.20 0.81 -1.38
C GLU A 80 1.48 0.71 -2.88
N ARG A 81 2.69 1.07 -3.32
CA ARG A 81 3.14 0.93 -4.71
C ARG A 81 3.29 -0.55 -5.12
N ALA A 82 3.87 -1.37 -4.25
CA ALA A 82 4.08 -2.79 -4.52
C ALA A 82 2.77 -3.58 -4.68
N CYS A 83 1.65 -3.07 -4.14
CA CYS A 83 0.35 -3.71 -4.28
C CYS A 83 -0.24 -3.68 -5.71
N TYR A 84 0.45 -3.15 -6.74
CA TYR A 84 0.15 -3.13 -8.21
C TYR A 84 -1.31 -2.89 -8.67
N SER A 85 -2.21 -2.56 -7.77
CA SER A 85 -3.64 -2.47 -7.99
C SER A 85 -4.08 -1.04 -7.77
N SER A 86 -5.17 -0.62 -8.43
CA SER A 86 -5.70 0.75 -8.45
C SER A 86 -5.47 1.46 -7.12
N GLN A 87 -4.66 2.52 -7.15
CA GLN A 87 -4.33 3.28 -5.96
C GLN A 87 -5.57 4.08 -5.58
N VAL A 88 -6.02 3.90 -4.35
CA VAL A 88 -7.16 4.64 -3.82
C VAL A 88 -6.65 5.59 -2.77
N VAL A 89 -6.77 6.88 -3.07
CA VAL A 89 -6.56 7.97 -2.13
C VAL A 89 -7.92 8.33 -1.58
N VAL A 90 -8.10 8.27 -0.27
CA VAL A 90 -9.39 8.58 0.36
C VAL A 90 -9.36 9.98 0.94
N CYS A 91 -10.49 10.67 0.89
CA CYS A 91 -10.69 11.98 1.50
C CYS A 91 -11.55 11.83 2.75
N GLY A 92 -11.03 12.24 3.91
CA GLY A 92 -11.72 12.13 5.19
C GLY A 92 -11.73 10.72 5.80
N GLY A 93 -12.69 10.49 6.68
CA GLY A 93 -12.87 9.23 7.40
C GLY A 93 -11.84 8.95 8.50
N ASP A 94 -11.98 7.77 9.10
CA ASP A 94 -11.08 7.26 10.11
C ASP A 94 -9.93 6.48 9.48
N GLN A 95 -8.74 6.73 10.01
CA GLN A 95 -7.53 6.02 9.62
C GLN A 95 -6.90 5.37 10.86
N THR A 96 -6.68 4.07 10.76
CA THR A 96 -5.91 3.28 11.71
C THR A 96 -4.65 2.76 11.04
N VAL A 97 -3.49 3.08 11.63
CA VAL A 97 -2.19 2.54 11.20
C VAL A 97 -1.64 1.65 12.31
N ARG A 98 -1.29 0.41 11.98
CA ARG A 98 -0.67 -0.52 12.94
C ARG A 98 0.66 -1.02 12.42
N TYR A 99 1.65 -0.97 13.29
CA TYR A 99 2.94 -1.59 13.09
C TYR A 99 3.12 -2.70 14.13
N LYS A 100 3.65 -3.84 13.73
CA LYS A 100 3.99 -4.95 14.61
C LYS A 100 5.38 -5.45 14.26
N LEU A 101 6.32 -5.34 15.19
CA LEU A 101 7.62 -6.02 15.15
C LEU A 101 7.53 -7.26 16.05
N GLN A 102 7.94 -8.40 15.52
CA GLN A 102 8.00 -9.66 16.25
C GLN A 102 9.31 -10.36 15.95
N ALA A 103 10.12 -10.57 16.99
CA ALA A 103 11.26 -11.49 16.91
C ALA A 103 10.78 -12.93 16.71
N GLN A 104 11.45 -13.65 15.81
CA GLN A 104 11.27 -15.07 15.58
C GLN A 104 12.50 -15.84 16.11
N GLU A 105 12.55 -17.15 15.88
CA GLU A 105 13.72 -17.96 16.24
C GLU A 105 14.95 -17.57 15.39
N GLY A 106 16.13 -17.61 16.01
CA GLY A 106 17.39 -17.22 15.37
C GLY A 106 17.55 -15.71 15.22
N ASN A 107 18.04 -15.25 14.07
CA ASN A 107 18.20 -13.83 13.75
C ASN A 107 17.17 -13.40 12.70
N ILE A 108 15.90 -13.70 12.99
CA ILE A 108 14.77 -13.44 12.08
C ILE A 108 13.77 -12.56 12.81
N TRP A 109 13.26 -11.55 12.11
CA TRP A 109 12.23 -10.65 12.61
C TRP A 109 11.15 -10.43 11.56
N ASP A 110 9.90 -10.53 11.96
CA ASP A 110 8.77 -10.18 11.10
C ASP A 110 8.26 -8.77 11.47
N VAL A 111 8.22 -7.88 10.48
CA VAL A 111 7.60 -6.56 10.56
C VAL A 111 6.30 -6.60 9.78
N THR A 112 5.18 -6.47 10.48
CA THR A 112 3.87 -6.31 9.85
C THR A 112 3.44 -4.84 9.89
N LEU A 113 3.12 -4.32 8.72
CA LEU A 113 2.51 -3.01 8.52
C LEU A 113 1.06 -3.21 8.11
N SER A 114 0.15 -2.44 8.69
CA SER A 114 -1.24 -2.43 8.23
C SER A 114 -1.84 -1.04 8.32
N VAL A 115 -2.65 -0.72 7.32
CA VAL A 115 -3.42 0.52 7.25
C VAL A 115 -4.85 0.16 6.92
N GLN A 116 -5.76 0.70 7.71
CA GLN A 116 -7.18 0.61 7.48
C GLN A 116 -7.76 2.02 7.42
N LYS A 117 -8.54 2.28 6.38
CA LYS A 117 -9.30 3.52 6.21
C LYS A 117 -10.77 3.15 6.05
N VAL A 118 -11.64 3.80 6.81
CA VAL A 118 -13.09 3.56 6.85
C VAL A 118 -13.83 4.90 6.98
N GLY A 119 -15.13 4.94 6.66
CA GLY A 119 -15.93 6.15 6.92
C GLY A 119 -15.59 7.35 6.05
N PHE A 120 -14.96 7.14 4.89
CA PHE A 120 -14.70 8.20 3.92
C PHE A 120 -15.84 8.31 2.90
N GLU A 121 -16.11 9.54 2.45
CA GLU A 121 -17.23 9.86 1.56
C GLU A 121 -16.77 10.09 0.12
N ASP A 122 -15.49 10.35 -0.09
CA ASP A 122 -14.91 10.50 -1.43
C ASP A 122 -13.60 9.73 -1.52
N CYS A 123 -13.32 9.21 -2.72
CA CYS A 123 -12.01 8.66 -3.02
C CYS A 123 -11.57 9.01 -4.44
N ILE A 124 -10.26 9.14 -4.62
CA ILE A 124 -9.60 9.30 -5.91
C ILE A 124 -9.02 7.93 -6.28
N ILE A 125 -9.43 7.44 -7.45
CA ILE A 125 -8.98 6.18 -8.00
C ILE A 125 -7.96 6.47 -9.09
N CYS A 126 -6.69 6.14 -8.82
CA CYS A 126 -5.64 6.16 -9.81
C CYS A 126 -5.45 4.74 -10.35
N SER A 127 -5.63 4.56 -11.65
CA SER A 127 -5.54 3.25 -12.29
C SER A 127 -4.84 3.39 -13.63
N GLN A 128 -4.06 2.40 -14.05
CA GLN A 128 -3.48 2.34 -15.39
C GLN A 128 -4.55 2.35 -16.51
N PHE A 129 -5.82 2.11 -16.17
CA PHE A 129 -6.94 2.13 -17.10
C PHE A 129 -7.55 3.53 -17.30
N PHE A 130 -7.13 4.52 -16.52
CA PHE A 130 -7.57 5.92 -16.64
C PHE A 130 -6.33 6.77 -16.91
N GLU A 131 -6.43 7.68 -17.88
CA GLU A 131 -5.38 8.65 -18.15
C GLU A 131 -5.24 9.63 -16.97
N ASP A 132 -6.39 10.05 -16.41
CA ASP A 132 -6.47 10.94 -15.26
C ASP A 132 -7.03 10.25 -14.00
N PRO A 133 -6.59 10.65 -12.80
CA PRO A 133 -7.21 10.23 -11.55
C PRO A 133 -8.70 10.61 -11.49
N VAL A 134 -9.53 9.67 -11.05
CA VAL A 134 -10.99 9.86 -11.01
C VAL A 134 -11.47 10.01 -9.57
N THR A 135 -12.12 11.12 -9.24
CA THR A 135 -12.80 11.31 -7.95
C THR A 135 -14.20 10.70 -7.99
N VAL A 136 -14.50 9.84 -7.02
CA VAL A 136 -15.76 9.08 -6.95
C VAL A 136 -16.40 9.27 -5.58
N PRO A 137 -17.67 9.72 -5.52
CA PRO A 137 -18.41 9.76 -4.27
C PRO A 137 -18.73 8.33 -3.80
N CYS A 138 -18.51 8.10 -2.52
CA CYS A 138 -18.57 6.82 -1.84
C CYS A 138 -19.48 6.90 -0.60
N SER A 139 -20.02 5.77 -0.18
CA SER A 139 -20.72 5.63 1.09
C SER A 139 -19.72 5.58 2.25
N PRO A 140 -20.06 6.09 3.44
CA PRO A 140 -19.27 5.90 4.67
C PRO A 140 -19.01 4.42 5.04
N LYS A 141 -19.78 3.49 4.47
CA LYS A 141 -19.54 2.04 4.61
C LYS A 141 -18.32 1.54 3.83
N SER A 142 -17.74 2.38 2.98
CA SER A 142 -16.55 2.04 2.19
C SER A 142 -15.34 1.84 3.09
N PHE A 143 -14.48 0.89 2.71
CA PHE A 143 -13.21 0.68 3.39
C PHE A 143 -12.08 0.30 2.43
N VAL A 144 -10.87 0.65 2.85
CA VAL A 144 -9.63 0.20 2.25
C VAL A 144 -8.74 -0.36 3.36
N SER A 145 -8.31 -1.59 3.21
CA SER A 145 -7.39 -2.27 4.13
C SER A 145 -6.18 -2.75 3.36
N LYS A 146 -4.99 -2.41 3.82
CA LYS A 146 -3.71 -2.83 3.24
C LYS A 146 -2.86 -3.39 4.36
N ALA A 147 -2.18 -4.51 4.12
CA ALA A 147 -1.22 -5.06 5.05
C ALA A 147 -0.04 -5.70 4.30
N CYS A 148 1.14 -5.59 4.88
CA CYS A 148 2.35 -6.23 4.40
C CYS A 148 3.12 -6.81 5.59
N THR A 149 3.69 -8.00 5.42
CA THR A 149 4.65 -8.57 6.36
C THR A 149 5.98 -8.76 5.64
N ILE A 150 7.01 -8.12 6.19
CA ILE A 150 8.40 -8.20 5.72
C ILE A 150 9.18 -8.99 6.76
N ARG A 151 9.90 -10.01 6.31
CA ARG A 151 10.83 -10.78 7.12
C ARG A 151 12.22 -10.21 6.95
N PHE A 152 12.86 -9.84 8.04
CA PHE A 152 14.25 -9.45 8.09
C PHE A 152 15.08 -10.60 8.64
N THR A 153 16.18 -10.92 7.94
CA THR A 153 17.15 -11.91 8.38
C THR A 153 18.52 -11.25 8.47
N ASP A 154 19.16 -11.33 9.63
CA ASP A 154 20.52 -10.83 9.83
C ASP A 154 21.56 -11.86 9.38
N LEU A 155 22.26 -11.54 8.30
CA LEU A 155 23.29 -12.38 7.68
C LEU A 155 24.62 -12.14 8.38
N LYS A 156 24.81 -12.82 9.53
CA LYS A 156 25.96 -12.66 10.44
C LYS A 156 27.33 -12.58 9.75
N LYS A 157 27.54 -13.33 8.66
CA LYS A 157 28.84 -13.43 7.97
C LYS A 157 29.16 -12.24 7.08
N GLU A 158 28.16 -11.48 6.66
CA GLU A 158 28.29 -10.48 5.59
C GLU A 158 28.03 -9.05 6.09
N GLY A 159 27.63 -8.90 7.36
CA GLY A 159 27.17 -7.61 7.87
C GLY A 159 25.97 -7.08 7.08
N ALA A 160 25.20 -7.98 6.46
CA ALA A 160 24.08 -7.65 5.59
C ALA A 160 22.75 -8.01 6.25
N VAL A 161 21.69 -7.34 5.82
CA VAL A 161 20.32 -7.63 6.23
C VAL A 161 19.53 -8.02 4.99
N GLN A 162 19.04 -9.24 4.96
CA GLN A 162 18.09 -9.68 3.95
C GLN A 162 16.68 -9.27 4.35
N ALA A 163 15.87 -8.84 3.38
CA ALA A 163 14.49 -8.45 3.59
C ALA A 163 13.58 -9.12 2.55
N ASP A 164 12.71 -10.00 2.99
CA ASP A 164 11.79 -10.77 2.14
C ASP A 164 10.35 -10.36 2.41
N VAL A 165 9.58 -10.06 1.37
CA VAL A 165 8.13 -9.81 1.52
C VAL A 165 7.41 -11.15 1.55
N ILE A 166 6.95 -11.57 2.73
CA ILE A 166 6.31 -12.88 2.91
C ILE A 166 4.79 -12.84 2.75
N LYS A 167 4.18 -11.68 2.97
CA LYS A 167 2.73 -11.52 2.86
C LYS A 167 2.38 -10.12 2.39
N LEU A 168 1.54 -10.05 1.36
CA LEU A 168 0.93 -8.81 0.90
C LEU A 168 -0.59 -9.02 0.82
N ARG A 169 -1.37 -8.15 1.46
CA ARG A 169 -2.83 -8.20 1.46
C ARG A 169 -3.37 -6.83 1.15
N LYS A 170 -4.27 -6.75 0.18
CA LYS A 170 -5.08 -5.57 -0.10
C LYS A 170 -6.53 -6.00 -0.17
N GLU A 171 -7.37 -5.33 0.59
CA GLU A 171 -8.81 -5.48 0.55
C GLU A 171 -9.45 -4.11 0.39
N MET A 172 -10.48 -4.07 -0.43
CA MET A 172 -11.13 -2.84 -0.77
C MET A 172 -12.60 -3.13 -1.03
N CYS A 173 -13.45 -2.37 -0.35
CA CYS A 173 -14.88 -2.35 -0.61
C CYS A 173 -15.25 -0.87 -0.78
N LEU A 174 -15.40 -0.47 -2.04
CA LEU A 174 -15.87 0.87 -2.38
C LEU A 174 -17.34 0.74 -2.74
N VAL A 175 -18.18 1.49 -2.06
CA VAL A 175 -19.63 1.45 -2.24
C VAL A 175 -20.06 2.84 -2.67
N ASN A 176 -20.88 2.99 -3.70
CA ASN A 176 -21.40 4.29 -4.10
C ASN A 176 -22.51 4.77 -3.14
N VAL A 177 -23.03 5.98 -3.35
CA VAL A 177 -24.10 6.57 -2.53
C VAL A 177 -25.41 5.76 -2.53
N TYR A 178 -25.60 4.88 -3.52
CA TYR A 178 -26.78 4.01 -3.66
C TYR A 178 -26.60 2.63 -3.01
N GLY A 179 -25.43 2.34 -2.45
CA GLY A 179 -25.15 1.04 -1.83
C GLY A 179 -24.57 -0.02 -2.79
N SER A 180 -24.31 0.33 -4.05
CA SER A 180 -23.73 -0.60 -5.03
C SER A 180 -22.21 -0.59 -4.98
N LEU A 181 -21.58 -1.75 -5.20
CA LEU A 181 -20.12 -1.87 -5.27
C LEU A 181 -19.55 -1.14 -6.49
N LEU A 182 -18.57 -0.29 -6.26
CA LEU A 182 -17.75 0.35 -7.29
C LEU A 182 -16.70 -0.67 -7.77
N THR A 183 -17.05 -1.43 -8.79
CA THR A 183 -16.10 -2.30 -9.50
C THR A 183 -15.36 -1.50 -10.58
N GLY A 184 -14.16 -1.94 -10.95
CA GLY A 184 -13.37 -1.26 -12.01
C GLY A 184 -14.12 -1.12 -13.34
N HIS A 185 -15.05 -2.03 -13.63
CA HIS A 185 -15.93 -1.96 -14.81
C HIS A 185 -17.02 -0.89 -14.69
N ALA A 186 -17.60 -0.69 -13.50
CA ALA A 186 -18.64 0.30 -13.27
C ALA A 186 -18.13 1.74 -13.48
N LEU A 187 -16.85 1.99 -13.15
CA LEU A 187 -16.22 3.30 -13.34
C LEU A 187 -16.08 3.69 -14.82
N ARG A 188 -15.85 2.72 -15.72
CA ARG A 188 -15.75 2.99 -17.16
C ARG A 188 -17.06 3.52 -17.76
N GLN A 189 -18.20 3.10 -17.22
CA GLN A 189 -19.50 3.51 -17.75
C GLN A 189 -19.89 4.91 -17.28
N GLN A 190 -19.54 5.30 -16.05
CA GLN A 190 -19.85 6.64 -15.52
C GLN A 190 -18.97 7.73 -16.12
N HIS A 191 -17.72 7.42 -16.46
CA HIS A 191 -16.77 8.38 -17.05
C HIS A 191 -16.74 8.40 -18.57
N ARG A 192 -17.75 7.86 -19.27
CA ARG A 192 -17.88 8.16 -20.69
C ARG A 192 -18.09 9.67 -20.79
N PRO A 193 -17.12 10.46 -21.31
CA PRO A 193 -17.33 11.88 -21.46
C PRO A 193 -18.64 12.05 -22.25
N PRO A 194 -19.49 13.05 -21.91
CA PRO A 194 -20.67 13.32 -22.71
C PRO A 194 -20.19 13.38 -24.15
N VAL A 195 -20.72 12.49 -24.99
CA VAL A 195 -20.35 12.43 -26.41
C VAL A 195 -20.60 13.84 -26.91
N ARG A 196 -19.54 14.63 -27.09
CA ARG A 196 -19.70 15.96 -27.65
C ARG A 196 -20.40 15.69 -28.97
N PRO A 197 -21.59 16.25 -29.23
CA PRO A 197 -22.23 16.08 -30.51
C PRO A 197 -21.18 16.42 -31.54
N ARG A 198 -20.89 15.45 -32.41
CA ARG A 198 -19.88 15.62 -33.46
C ARG A 198 -20.30 16.90 -34.17
N PRO A 199 -19.44 17.94 -34.22
CA PRO A 199 -19.80 19.15 -34.94
C PRO A 199 -20.26 18.73 -36.34
N PRO A 200 -21.37 19.31 -36.86
CA PRO A 200 -21.80 18.99 -38.20
C PRO A 200 -20.61 19.18 -39.13
N LEU A 201 -20.26 18.13 -39.86
CA LEU A 201 -19.17 18.15 -40.85
C LEU A 201 -19.35 19.41 -41.70
N THR A 202 -18.30 20.22 -41.79
CA THR A 202 -18.33 21.36 -42.71
C THR A 202 -18.46 20.83 -44.14
N SER A 203 -18.95 21.65 -45.06
CA SER A 203 -19.09 21.27 -46.47
C SER A 203 -17.77 20.81 -47.09
N GLU A 204 -16.64 21.31 -46.61
CA GLU A 204 -15.30 20.90 -47.05
C GLU A 204 -14.89 19.51 -46.53
N GLU A 205 -15.28 19.13 -45.30
CA GLU A 205 -15.00 17.80 -44.75
C GLU A 205 -15.88 16.70 -45.38
N ARG A 206 -16.99 17.06 -46.02
CA ARG A 206 -17.84 16.12 -46.77
C ARG A 206 -17.24 15.67 -48.09
N GLU A 207 -16.39 16.49 -48.73
CA GLU A 207 -15.76 16.14 -50.02
C GLU A 207 -14.58 15.17 -49.87
N PHE A 208 -13.97 15.08 -48.68
CA PHE A 208 -12.84 14.17 -48.40
C PHE A 208 -13.23 12.89 -47.65
N ALA A 209 -14.52 12.67 -47.39
CA ALA A 209 -15.00 11.41 -46.85
C ALA A 209 -14.95 10.33 -47.95
N CYS A 210 -13.78 9.70 -48.11
CA CYS A 210 -13.59 8.61 -49.06
C CYS A 210 -14.69 7.53 -48.89
N PRO A 211 -15.28 7.02 -49.99
CA PRO A 211 -16.17 5.88 -49.93
C PRO A 211 -15.43 4.72 -49.29
N ARG A 212 -16.02 4.22 -48.20
CA ARG A 212 -15.52 3.10 -47.42
C ARG A 212 -15.42 1.89 -48.37
N ALA A 213 -14.21 1.49 -48.73
CA ALA A 213 -13.98 0.25 -49.45
C ALA A 213 -14.45 -0.90 -48.55
N GLU A 214 -15.35 -1.72 -49.07
CA GLU A 214 -15.79 -2.96 -48.45
C GLU A 214 -14.60 -3.92 -48.48
N ASP A 215 -13.92 -4.06 -47.35
CA ASP A 215 -12.74 -4.91 -47.22
C ASP A 215 -13.19 -6.33 -46.85
N SER A 216 -13.28 -7.17 -47.87
CA SER A 216 -13.45 -8.62 -47.79
C SER A 216 -12.22 -9.25 -47.15
N THR A 217 -12.33 -9.75 -45.93
CA THR A 217 -11.28 -10.53 -45.28
C THR A 217 -11.67 -12.01 -45.26
N ASP A 218 -11.23 -12.71 -46.30
CA ASP A 218 -10.96 -14.15 -46.28
C ASP A 218 -9.44 -14.30 -46.35
N THR A 219 -8.83 -14.88 -45.30
CA THR A 219 -7.65 -15.74 -45.39
C THR A 219 -7.32 -16.27 -44.00
N GLY A 220 -7.57 -17.57 -43.83
CA GLY A 220 -7.00 -18.35 -42.75
C GLY A 220 -5.47 -18.41 -42.87
N GLY A 221 -4.81 -18.31 -41.73
CA GLY A 221 -3.39 -18.59 -41.57
C GLY A 221 -3.21 -19.45 -40.33
N GLU A 222 -2.98 -20.74 -40.57
CA GLU A 222 -2.54 -21.71 -39.57
C GLU A 222 -1.19 -21.25 -38.98
N PHE A 223 -1.11 -21.16 -37.66
CA PHE A 223 0.14 -20.89 -36.94
C PHE A 223 0.59 -22.22 -36.32
N GLU A 224 1.66 -22.79 -36.88
CA GLU A 224 2.33 -23.97 -36.34
C GLU A 224 3.05 -23.62 -35.03
N ASP A 225 2.75 -24.40 -33.99
CA ASP A 225 3.46 -24.44 -32.73
C ASP A 225 4.90 -24.96 -32.94
N LYS A 226 5.90 -24.19 -32.51
CA LYS A 226 7.26 -24.69 -32.29
C LYS A 226 7.55 -24.75 -30.79
N GLU A 227 7.42 -25.96 -30.26
CA GLU A 227 8.06 -26.38 -29.00
C GLU A 227 9.57 -26.22 -29.12
N GLY A 228 10.14 -25.40 -28.23
CA GLY A 228 11.57 -25.34 -27.96
C GLY A 228 11.80 -25.75 -26.51
N ASP A 229 12.06 -27.04 -26.33
CA ASP A 229 12.71 -27.64 -25.16
C ASP A 229 14.18 -27.23 -25.17
N ASP A 230 14.66 -26.60 -24.09
CA ASP A 230 16.10 -26.55 -23.80
C ASP A 230 16.30 -26.60 -22.28
N SER A 231 16.32 -27.85 -21.83
CA SER A 231 16.82 -28.27 -20.53
C SER A 231 18.35 -28.13 -20.50
N GLN A 232 18.89 -27.24 -19.64
CA GLN A 232 20.27 -27.35 -19.17
C GLN A 232 20.35 -27.19 -17.65
N GLU A 233 20.36 -28.35 -16.99
CA GLU A 233 20.96 -28.56 -15.67
C GLU A 233 22.45 -28.21 -15.71
N SER A 234 22.92 -27.47 -14.70
CA SER A 234 24.34 -27.43 -14.36
C SER A 234 24.53 -27.69 -12.86
N PRO A 235 25.42 -28.62 -12.47
CA PRO A 235 25.72 -28.90 -11.08
C PRO A 235 26.90 -28.03 -10.65
N PHE A 236 26.74 -27.24 -9.59
CA PHE A 236 27.87 -26.68 -8.87
C PHE A 236 28.08 -27.42 -7.55
N LYS A 237 29.33 -27.87 -7.40
CA LYS A 237 29.95 -28.55 -6.27
C LYS A 237 29.95 -27.69 -5.00
#